data_AF-A0A7X7MN02-F1
#
_entry.id   AF-A0A7X7MN02-F1
#
_cell.length_a   1.000
_cell.length_b   1.000
_cell.length_c   1.000
_cell.angle_alpha   90.00
_cell.angle_beta   90.00
_cell.angle_gamma   90.00
#
_symmetry.space_group_name_H-M   'P 1'
#
loop_
_entity.id
_entity.type
_entity.pdbx_description
1 polymer ?
#
loop_
_entity_poly.entity_id
_entity_poly.type
_entity_poly.pdbx_seq_one_letter_code
_entity_poly.pdbx_strand_id
1 'polypeptide(L)' 'MSSRPKLQDVADLAGVSIGTASQALNGKASVAPETRELVIQAAKQLGYEL' A
#
# COMPACT_ATOMS: atom_id res chain seq x y z
N MET A 1 3.97 -20.48 -9.86
CA MET A 1 2.65 -20.05 -9.33
C MET A 1 2.74 -18.57 -9.03
N SER A 2 2.14 -17.74 -9.86
CA SER A 2 2.25 -16.28 -9.77
C SER A 2 1.31 -15.79 -8.67
N SER A 3 1.80 -15.74 -7.43
CA SER A 3 1.06 -15.10 -6.34
C SER A 3 0.94 -13.63 -6.66
N ARG A 4 -0.27 -13.21 -7.03
CA ARG A 4 -0.60 -11.79 -7.13
C ARG A 4 -0.31 -11.14 -5.77
N PRO A 5 0.44 -10.03 -5.74
CA PRO A 5 0.66 -9.30 -4.50
C PRO A 5 -0.68 -8.91 -3.91
N LYS A 6 -0.83 -9.07 -2.60
CA LYS A 6 -2.04 -8.64 -1.89
C LYS A 6 -1.80 -7.28 -1.27
N LEU A 7 -2.90 -6.59 -0.97
CA LEU A 7 -2.87 -5.36 -0.19
C LEU A 7 -2.17 -5.54 1.18
N GLN A 8 -2.23 -6.76 1.73
CA GLN A 8 -1.53 -7.11 2.96
C GLN A 8 -0.01 -7.01 2.80
N ASP A 9 0.55 -7.56 1.71
CA ASP A 9 1.99 -7.48 1.43
C ASP A 9 2.43 -6.02 1.26
N VAL A 10 1.60 -5.19 0.62
CA VAL A 10 1.84 -3.74 0.50
C VAL A 10 1.85 -3.05 1.86
N ALA A 11 0.92 -3.42 2.74
CA ALA A 11 0.81 -2.86 4.08
C ALA A 11 2.02 -3.25 4.95
N ASP A 12 2.41 -4.53 4.91
CA ASP A 12 3.59 -5.05 5.61
C ASP A 12 4.88 -4.38 5.13
N LEU A 13 5.05 -4.23 3.82
CA LEU A 13 6.24 -3.58 3.24
C LEU A 13 6.30 -2.08 3.55
N ALA A 14 5.15 -1.40 3.55
CA ALA A 14 5.06 0.02 3.90
C ALA A 14 5.07 0.28 5.42
N GLY A 15 5.02 -0.76 6.25
CA GLY A 15 5.00 -0.64 7.71
C GLY A 15 3.69 -0.05 8.25
N VAL A 16 2.57 -0.27 7.57
CA VAL A 16 1.25 0.27 7.94
C VAL A 16 0.21 -0.83 8.10
N SER A 17 -0.93 -0.50 8.69
CA SER A 17 -2.08 -1.41 8.71
C SER A 17 -2.74 -1.52 7.33
N ILE A 18 -3.37 -2.67 7.04
CA ILE A 18 -4.14 -2.90 5.79
C ILE A 18 -5.17 -1.78 5.55
N GLY A 19 -5.84 -1.31 6.61
CA GLY A 19 -6.78 -0.21 6.54
C GLY A 19 -6.12 1.12 6.12
N THR A 20 -4.89 1.37 6.55
CA THR A 20 -4.10 2.55 6.14
C THR A 20 -3.63 2.41 4.71
N ALA A 21 -3.15 1.23 4.29
CA ALA A 21 -2.79 0.96 2.91
C ALA A 21 -4.00 1.16 1.98
N SER A 22 -5.18 0.63 2.33
CA SER A 22 -6.42 0.85 1.59
C SER A 22 -6.77 2.33 1.49
N GLN A 23 -6.70 3.08 2.59
CA GLN A 23 -6.98 4.51 2.59
C GLN A 23 -5.96 5.31 1.77
N ALA A 24 -4.68 4.94 1.81
CA ALA A 24 -3.61 5.58 1.06
C ALA A 24 -3.78 5.39 -0.45
N LEU A 25 -4.08 4.17 -0.88
CA LEU A 25 -4.34 3.84 -2.29
C LEU A 25 -5.64 4.51 -2.79
N ASN A 26 -6.69 4.54 -1.95
CA ASN A 26 -7.94 5.23 -2.25
C ASN A 26 -7.88 6.77 -2.09
N GLY A 27 -6.73 7.34 -1.71
CA GLY A 27 -6.54 8.78 -1.60
C GLY A 27 -7.36 9.47 -0.50
N LYS A 28 -7.72 8.76 0.57
CA LYS A 28 -8.43 9.36 1.72
C LYS A 28 -7.49 10.27 2.53
N ALA A 29 -7.98 11.45 2.87
CA ALA A 29 -7.25 12.50 3.61
C ALA A 29 -6.82 12.11 5.05
N SER A 30 -7.23 10.94 5.53
CA SER A 30 -6.84 10.44 6.85
C SER A 30 -5.42 9.84 6.91
N VAL A 31 -4.75 9.66 5.76
CA VAL A 31 -3.37 9.15 5.71
C VAL A 31 -2.40 10.30 5.48
N ALA A 32 -1.34 10.35 6.30
CA ALA A 32 -0.28 11.32 6.11
C ALA A 32 0.34 11.20 4.71
N PRO A 33 0.70 12.31 4.06
CA PRO A 33 1.26 12.29 2.71
C PRO A 33 2.52 11.42 2.62
N GLU A 34 3.40 11.48 3.63
CA GLU A 34 4.59 10.63 3.74
C GLU A 34 4.23 9.13 3.73
N THR A 35 3.26 8.73 4.56
CA THR A 35 2.79 7.34 4.62
C THR A 35 2.18 6.90 3.29
N ARG A 36 1.45 7.79 2.62
CA ARG A 36 0.88 7.50 1.30
C ARG A 36 1.97 7.23 0.27
N GLU A 37 3.05 8.02 0.27
CA GLU A 37 4.20 7.78 -0.61
C GLU A 37 4.85 6.43 -0.34
N LEU A 38 5.04 6.04 0.93
CA LEU A 38 5.56 4.72 1.30
C LEU A 38 4.67 3.59 0.78
N VAL A 39 3.35 3.70 0.93
CA VAL A 39 2.40 2.69 0.42
C VAL A 39 2.43 2.61 -1.12
N ILE A 40 2.51 3.74 -1.81
CA ILE A 40 2.59 3.76 -3.28
C ILE A 40 3.91 3.14 -3.76
N GLN A 41 5.03 3.44 -3.11
CA GLN A 41 6.33 2.83 -3.40
C GLN A 41 6.29 1.32 -3.15
N ALA A 42 5.70 0.89 -2.04
CA ALA A 42 5.55 -0.52 -1.71
C ALA A 42 4.69 -1.27 -2.73
N ALA A 43 3.56 -0.68 -3.13
CA ALA A 43 2.69 -1.23 -4.17
C ALA A 43 3.46 -1.39 -5.50
N LYS A 44 4.24 -0.38 -5.90
CA LYS A 44 5.10 -0.46 -7.10
C LYS A 44 6.17 -1.53 -6.99
N GLN A 45 6.87 -1.63 -5.86
CA GLN A 45 7.92 -2.64 -5.65
C GLN A 45 7.35 -4.06 -5.72
N LEU A 46 6.14 -4.26 -5.21
CA LEU A 46 5.47 -5.55 -5.24
C LEU A 46 4.85 -5.85 -6.61
N GLY A 47 4.72 -4.87 -7.50
CA GLY A 47 3.95 -5.02 -8.74
C GLY A 47 2.45 -5.16 -8.49
N TYR A 48 1.96 -4.57 -7.41
CA TYR A 48 0.54 -4.47 -7.11
C TYR A 48 -0.08 -3.49 -8.10
N GLU A 49 -0.78 -4.01 -9.11
CA GLU A 49 -1.59 -3.18 -10.00
C GLU A 49 -2.74 -2.56 -9.20
N LEU A 50 -2.73 -1.22 -9.17
CA LEU A 50 -3.68 -0.34 -8.49
C LEU A 50 -5.05 -0.33 -9.17
#